data_AF-A0ABC8KTJ9-F1
#
_entry.id   AF-A0ABC8KTJ9-F1
#
_cell.length_a   1.000
_cell.length_b   1.000
_cell.length_c   1.000
_cell.angle_alpha   90.00
_cell.angle_beta   90.00
_cell.angle_gamma   90.00
#
_symmetry.space_group_name_H-M   'P 1'
#
loop_
_entity.id
_entity.type
_entity.pdbx_description
1 polymer ?
#
loop_
_entity_poly.entity_id
_entity_poly.type
_entity_poly.pdbx_seq_one_letter_code
_entity_poly.pdbx_strand_id
1 'polypeptide(L)' 'MDGHAKGGGALSVVAATKIHVIFIGTGEHMDQFEVFDVKPFVRRLLGMGDLSRLVDKLQEVLPQDQQTEYLEKLSK' A
#
# COMPACT_ATOMS: atom_id res chain seq x y z
N MET A 1 4.12 -8.60 -1.78
CA MET A 1 3.33 -8.71 -3.00
C MET A 1 4.11 -8.06 -4.12
N ASP A 2 5.27 -8.63 -4.41
CA ASP A 2 6.07 -8.26 -5.57
C ASP A 2 5.54 -8.93 -6.86
N GLY A 3 4.75 -10.00 -6.70
CA GLY A 3 4.13 -10.71 -7.81
C GLY A 3 2.90 -10.01 -8.38
N HIS A 4 2.68 -10.18 -9.69
CA HIS A 4 1.48 -9.79 -10.44
C HIS A 4 0.18 -10.46 -9.94
N ALA A 5 0.26 -11.29 -8.91
CA ALA A 5 -0.87 -11.98 -8.31
C ALA A 5 -1.72 -11.03 -7.46
N LYS A 6 -3.01 -10.91 -7.80
CA LYS A 6 -3.99 -10.02 -7.17
C LYS A 6 -4.49 -10.47 -5.78
N GLY A 7 -3.88 -11.48 -5.17
CA GLY A 7 -4.23 -11.92 -3.80
C GLY A 7 -5.57 -12.67 -3.65
N GLY A 8 -6.16 -13.18 -4.74
CA GLY A 8 -7.47 -13.86 -4.71
C GLY A 8 -7.54 -15.09 -3.79
N GLY A 9 -6.47 -15.89 -3.72
CA GLY A 9 -6.43 -17.06 -2.83
C GLY A 9 -6.53 -16.68 -1.35
N ALA A 10 -5.88 -15.59 -0.94
CA ALA A 10 -5.95 -15.08 0.42
C ALA A 10 -7.38 -14.62 0.77
N LEU A 11 -8.04 -13.93 -0.16
CA LEU A 11 -9.44 -13.52 0.03
C LEU A 11 -10.38 -14.73 0.17
N SER A 12 -10.18 -15.79 -0.60
CA SER A 12 -10.97 -17.02 -0.48
C SER A 12 -10.81 -17.67 0.89
N VAL A 13 -9.59 -17.73 1.41
CA VAL A 13 -9.31 -18.29 2.76
C VAL A 13 -10.00 -17.44 3.82
N VAL A 14 -9.89 -16.11 3.75
CA VAL A 14 -10.57 -15.20 4.69
C VAL A 14 -12.08 -15.37 4.60
N ALA A 15 -12.64 -15.48 3.38
CA ALA A 15 -14.08 -15.64 3.17
C ALA A 15 -14.62 -16.94 3.79
N ALA A 16 -13.86 -18.04 3.66
CA ALA A 16 -14.21 -19.35 4.20
C ALA A 16 -13.99 -19.46 5.72
N THR A 17 -12.88 -18.94 6.23
CA THR A 17 -12.44 -19.14 7.62
C THR A 17 -12.88 -18.02 8.58
N LYS A 18 -13.22 -16.83 8.05
CA LYS A 18 -13.48 -15.59 8.82
C LYS A 18 -12.30 -15.12 9.67
N ILE A 19 -11.09 -15.60 9.37
CA ILE A 19 -9.85 -15.20 10.04
C ILE A 19 -9.21 -14.04 9.27
N HIS A 20 -8.66 -13.07 10.01
CA HIS A 20 -8.02 -11.88 9.45
C HIS A 20 -6.55 -12.12 9.11
N VAL A 21 -6.07 -11.51 8.03
CA VAL A 21 -4.66 -11.47 7.68
C VAL A 21 -4.01 -10.33 8.48
N ILE A 22 -2.92 -10.62 9.19
CA ILE A 22 -2.21 -9.63 10.04
C ILE A 22 -0.91 -9.16 9.39
N PHE A 23 -0.28 -10.02 8.60
CA PHE A 23 1.00 -9.74 7.95
C PHE A 23 1.00 -10.18 6.49
N ILE A 24 1.85 -9.54 5.70
CA ILE A 24 2.04 -9.84 4.29
C ILE A 24 3.52 -9.81 3.92
N GLY A 25 3.97 -10.84 3.20
CA GLY A 25 5.30 -10.85 2.60
C GLY A 25 5.34 -9.89 1.43
N THR A 26 6.24 -8.91 1.45
CA THR A 26 6.42 -7.96 0.36
C THR A 26 7.35 -8.46 -0.74
N GLY A 27 8.29 -9.35 -0.44
CA GLY A 27 9.16 -10.03 -1.40
C GLY A 27 9.69 -11.37 -0.85
N GLU A 28 10.91 -11.74 -1.24
CA GLU A 28 11.53 -13.05 -0.95
C GLU A 28 12.50 -13.02 0.23
N HIS A 29 13.01 -11.85 0.61
CA HIS A 29 13.97 -11.71 1.70
C HIS A 29 13.28 -11.66 3.07
N MET A 30 14.03 -12.01 4.13
CA MET A 30 13.51 -12.13 5.49
C MET A 30 12.99 -10.80 6.08
N ASP A 31 13.53 -9.69 5.62
CA ASP A 31 13.15 -8.32 5.98
C ASP A 31 11.91 -7.82 5.24
N GLN A 32 11.47 -8.53 4.19
CA GLN A 32 10.32 -8.15 3.37
C GLN A 32 9.02 -8.72 3.94
N PHE A 33 8.75 -8.39 5.21
CA PHE A 33 7.58 -8.82 5.95
C PHE A 33 6.95 -7.61 6.66
N GLU A 34 5.74 -7.24 6.23
CA GLU A 34 5.07 -6.01 6.65
C GLU A 34 3.72 -6.30 7.30
N VAL A 35 3.25 -5.38 8.14
CA VAL A 35 1.88 -5.41 8.67
C VAL A 35 0.90 -5.21 7.53
N PHE A 36 -0.16 -6.03 7.51
CA PHE A 36 -1.18 -5.95 6.48
C PHE A 36 -2.16 -4.80 6.73
N ASP A 37 -2.28 -3.89 5.76
CA ASP A 37 -3.34 -2.88 5.70
C ASP A 37 -4.27 -3.14 4.51
N VAL A 38 -5.56 -3.23 4.81
CA VAL A 38 -6.64 -3.53 3.85
C VAL A 38 -6.81 -2.42 2.83
N LYS A 39 -6.69 -1.15 3.23
CA LYS A 39 -6.98 0.00 2.34
C LYS A 39 -6.07 0.03 1.11
N PRO A 40 -4.72 0.02 1.24
CA PRO A 40 -3.83 0.01 0.09
C PRO A 40 -3.93 -1.29 -0.72
N PHE A 41 -4.18 -2.44 -0.08
CA PHE A 41 -4.40 -3.70 -0.76
C PHE A 41 -5.61 -3.67 -1.70
N VAL A 42 -6.76 -3.19 -1.23
CA VAL A 42 -7.99 -3.09 -2.03
C VAL A 42 -7.85 -2.06 -3.15
N ARG A 43 -7.20 -0.92 -2.89
CA ARG A 43 -6.91 0.08 -3.93
C ARG A 43 -6.10 -0.50 -5.08
N ARG A 44 -5.00 -1.19 -4.75
CA ARG A 44 -4.15 -1.87 -5.74
C ARG A 44 -4.91 -2.96 -6.49
N LEU A 45 -5.79 -3.70 -5.81
CA LEU A 45 -6.67 -4.71 -6.43
C LEU A 45 -7.62 -4.09 -7.47
N LEU A 46 -8.18 -2.93 -7.14
CA LEU A 46 -9.08 -2.15 -8.01
C LEU A 46 -8.34 -1.38 -9.12
N GLY A 47 -7.01 -1.48 -9.20
CA GLY A 47 -6.21 -0.70 -10.15
C GLY A 47 -6.17 0.80 -9.83
N MET A 48 -6.66 1.19 -8.65
CA MET A 48 -6.55 2.55 -8.14
C MET A 48 -5.14 2.65 -7.54
N GLY A 49 -4.27 3.42 -8.20
CA GLY A 49 -2.90 3.63 -7.73
C GLY A 49 -2.84 4.11 -6.28
N ASP A 50 -1.71 3.86 -5.62
CA ASP A 50 -1.53 4.23 -4.22
C ASP A 50 -1.06 5.69 -4.10
N LEU A 51 -2.00 6.62 -4.22
CA LEU A 51 -1.75 8.06 -4.08
C LEU A 51 -1.18 8.39 -2.68
N SER A 52 -1.54 7.62 -1.67
CA SER A 52 -1.10 7.83 -0.29
C SER A 52 0.40 7.54 -0.16
N ARG A 53 0.86 6.38 -0.65
CA ARG A 53 2.31 6.08 -0.67
C ARG A 53 3.12 7.06 -1.52
N LEU A 54 2.53 7.60 -2.60
CA LEU A 54 3.18 8.65 -3.39
C LEU A 54 3.36 9.93 -2.57
N VAL A 55 2.34 10.35 -1.83
CA VAL A 55 2.41 11.51 -0.94
C VAL A 55 3.40 11.28 0.20
N ASP A 56 3.40 10.10 0.84
CA ASP A 56 4.33 9.77 1.93
C ASP A 56 5.78 9.83 1.44
N LYS A 57 6.06 9.26 0.26
CA LYS A 57 7.39 9.28 -0.34
C LYS A 57 7.83 10.67 -0.78
N LEU A 58 6.87 11.52 -1.17
CA LEU A 58 7.14 12.94 -1.42
C LEU A 58 7.47 13.68 -0.11
N GLN A 59 6.76 13.39 0.99
CA GLN A 59 7.03 13.98 2.30
C GLN A 59 8.38 13.57 2.89
N GLU A 60 8.86 12.34 2.63
CA GLU A 60 10.20 11.89 3.05
C GLU A 60 11.34 12.60 2.31
N VAL A 61 11.11 12.99 1.06
CA VAL A 61 12.15 13.56 0.18
C VAL A 61 12.13 15.09 0.19
N LEU A 62 10.99 15.71 0.51
CA LEU A 62 10.82 17.16 0.55
C LEU A 62 10.98 17.73 1.98
N PRO A 63 11.87 18.73 2.19
CA PRO A 63 11.96 19.47 3.45
C PRO A 63 10.62 20.09 3.84
N GLN A 64 10.28 20.08 5.13
CA GLN A 64 8.99 20.56 5.65
C GLN A 64 8.61 21.96 5.14
N ASP A 65 9.60 22.82 4.95
CA ASP A 65 9.43 24.23 4.56
C ASP A 65 8.86 24.41 3.15
N GLN A 66 9.00 23.40 2.27
CA GLN A 66 8.51 23.45 0.89
C GLN A 66 7.27 22.57 0.66
N GLN A 67 6.89 21.72 1.61
CA GLN A 67 5.79 20.77 1.45
C GLN A 67 4.45 21.44 1.11
N THR A 68 4.16 22.59 1.73
CA THR A 68 2.89 23.30 1.53
C THR A 68 2.76 23.86 0.11
N GLU A 69 3.83 24.42 -0.45
CA GLU A 69 3.79 25.07 -1.76
C GLU A 69 3.64 24.07 -2.91
N TYR A 70 4.28 22.89 -2.81
CA TYR A 70 4.16 21.85 -3.84
C TYR A 70 2.81 21.13 -3.79
N LEU A 71 2.24 20.91 -2.60
CA LEU A 71 0.92 20.31 -2.45
C LEU A 71 -0.18 21.20 -3.03
N GLU A 72 -0.09 22.52 -2.85
CA GLU A 72 -1.04 23.47 -3.48
C GLU A 72 -0.91 23.48 -5.01
N LYS A 73 0.30 23.33 -5.56
CA LYS A 73 0.53 23.26 -7.02
C LYS A 73 0.00 21.97 -7.65
N LEU A 74 -0.05 20.86 -6.91
CA LEU A 74 -0.61 19.58 -7.36
C LEU A 74 -2.15 19.51 -7.22
N SER A 75 -2.73 20.37 -6.39
CA SER A 75 -4.18 20.49 -6.16
C SER A 75 -4.89 21.40 -7.18
N LYS A 76 -4.13 22.12 -8.02
CA LYS A 76 -4.65 22.92 -9.15
C LYS A 76 -4.57 22.14 -10.45
#